data_AF-A0AAD9DEZ4-F1
#
_entry.id   AF-A0AAD9DEZ4-F1
#
_cell.length_a   1.000
_cell.length_b   1.000
_cell.length_c   1.000
_cell.angle_alpha   90.00
_cell.angle_beta   90.00
_cell.angle_gamma   90.00
#
_symmetry.space_group_name_H-M   'P 1'
#
loop_
_entity.id
_entity.type
_entity.pdbx_description
1 polymer ?
#
loop_
_entity_poly.entity_id
_entity_poly.type
_entity_poly.pdbx_seq_one_letter_code
_entity_poly.pdbx_strand_id
1 'polypeptide(L)'
;MRALFISSIFTAPLHRFVVCYNLVPHDGRRSILKTRRKFVTFTTTSILSPLLLPLSDQNACAAEEYYSMSTIKETAQYIQKYTNENFLRSVMESDCNFLYRGLSPDANKQLVIENSSGLVITDEPFDLLDVETYGSNAAATYFQSLEVQMNANRLSIRPSNSHMGSTCPLEAAKWGTAVSIWPLGEHGVQFAWMDGGGLFWPVPASSKSRAVALSDGTQNDDRRLSEALRGDAWEIMFRADNGFLAVPAAFDDELKEILRQLYIERVHRIPMT
;
A
#
# COMPACT_ATOMS: atom_id res chain seq x y z
N MET A 1 -42.90 48.00 -14.41
CA MET A 1 -42.71 48.07 -12.95
C MET A 1 -41.77 46.93 -12.57
N ARG A 2 -40.60 47.26 -12.00
CA ARG A 2 -39.57 46.31 -11.55
C ARG A 2 -39.97 45.74 -10.18
N ALA A 3 -39.78 44.45 -9.95
CA ALA A 3 -39.78 43.86 -8.61
C ALA A 3 -38.53 42.98 -8.43
N LEU A 4 -37.92 43.14 -7.26
CA LEU A 4 -36.56 42.80 -6.89
C LEU A 4 -36.42 41.40 -6.25
N PHE A 5 -35.21 40.87 -6.39
CA PHE A 5 -34.56 39.72 -5.75
C PHE A 5 -34.63 39.72 -4.22
N ILE A 6 -34.66 38.52 -3.62
CA ILE A 6 -33.71 38.11 -2.56
C ILE A 6 -33.39 36.61 -2.72
N SER A 7 -32.14 36.30 -3.05
CA SER A 7 -31.55 34.95 -2.98
C SER A 7 -30.63 34.93 -1.76
N SER A 8 -30.89 34.02 -0.83
CA SER A 8 -30.06 33.77 0.34
C SER A 8 -28.98 32.74 -0.01
N ILE A 9 -27.73 33.19 -0.04
CA ILE A 9 -26.54 32.33 -0.17
C ILE A 9 -26.11 31.96 1.26
N PHE A 10 -26.16 30.67 1.59
CA PHE A 10 -25.49 30.11 2.76
C PHE A 10 -24.03 29.83 2.42
N THR A 11 -23.11 30.59 3.01
CA THR A 11 -21.69 30.26 3.06
C THR A 11 -21.40 29.45 4.31
N ALA A 12 -20.99 28.18 4.14
CA ALA A 12 -20.34 27.40 5.19
C ALA A 12 -18.81 27.49 5.04
N PRO A 13 -18.04 27.52 6.14
CA PRO A 13 -16.58 27.61 6.08
C PRO A 13 -15.98 26.22 5.85
N LEU A 14 -15.19 26.06 4.78
CA LEU A 14 -14.33 24.90 4.55
C LEU A 14 -13.01 25.08 5.31
N HIS A 15 -12.84 24.35 6.41
CA HIS A 15 -11.52 24.11 6.99
C HIS A 15 -10.76 23.12 6.10
N ARG A 16 -9.90 23.64 5.22
CA ARG A 16 -8.89 22.86 4.48
C ARG A 16 -7.59 22.88 5.28
N PHE A 17 -7.21 21.76 5.90
CA PHE A 17 -5.82 21.54 6.29
C PHE A 17 -5.05 21.04 5.05
N VAL A 18 -4.71 21.96 4.15
CA VAL A 18 -3.73 21.69 3.10
C VAL A 18 -2.37 22.01 3.68
N VAL A 19 -1.58 20.97 3.89
CA VAL A 19 -0.21 21.08 4.37
C VAL A 19 0.71 21.20 3.15
N CYS A 20 0.88 22.42 2.63
CA CYS A 20 1.82 22.73 1.55
C CYS A 20 3.23 22.97 2.12
N TYR A 21 4.23 22.20 1.72
CA TYR A 21 5.63 22.47 2.10
C TYR A 21 6.60 22.45 0.91
N ASN A 22 7.43 23.49 0.83
CA ASN A 22 8.43 23.68 -0.22
C ASN A 22 9.62 22.73 -0.04
N LEU A 23 9.98 21.99 -1.10
CA LEU A 23 11.21 21.21 -1.15
C LEU A 23 12.29 22.05 -1.84
N VAL A 24 13.36 22.37 -1.11
CA VAL A 24 14.60 22.93 -1.71
C VAL A 24 15.63 21.80 -1.73
N PRO A 25 16.09 21.33 -2.91
CA PRO A 25 17.23 20.42 -2.95
C PRO A 25 18.51 21.24 -2.78
N HIS A 26 19.33 20.83 -1.81
CA HIS A 26 20.68 21.35 -1.61
C HIS A 26 21.64 20.66 -2.58
N ASP A 27 22.39 21.47 -3.32
CA ASP A 27 23.44 21.05 -4.24
C ASP A 27 24.65 20.47 -3.48
N GLY A 28 25.28 19.42 -4.00
CA GLY A 28 26.29 18.67 -3.24
C GLY A 28 26.97 17.50 -3.94
N ARG A 29 27.87 17.81 -4.89
CA ARG A 29 29.14 17.12 -5.24
C ARG A 29 29.29 15.59 -5.06
N ARG A 30 29.61 14.97 -6.20
CA ARG A 30 30.22 13.63 -6.43
C ARG A 30 31.23 13.18 -5.37
N SER A 31 31.15 11.90 -4.98
CA SER A 31 32.30 10.99 -5.07
C SER A 31 31.85 9.56 -5.38
N ILE A 32 32.57 8.92 -6.31
CA ILE A 32 32.40 7.54 -6.75
C ILE A 32 33.34 6.69 -5.89
N LEU A 33 32.83 5.75 -5.12
CA LEU A 33 33.60 4.60 -4.62
C LEU A 33 32.73 3.34 -4.60
N LYS A 34 33.05 2.42 -5.53
CA LYS A 34 32.64 1.02 -5.49
C LYS A 34 33.38 0.32 -4.34
N THR A 35 32.70 -0.36 -3.42
CA THR A 35 33.25 -1.60 -2.84
C THR A 35 32.15 -2.48 -2.21
N ARG A 36 31.93 -3.68 -2.78
CA ARG A 36 31.39 -4.85 -2.07
C ARG A 36 32.49 -5.38 -1.15
N ARG A 37 32.34 -5.33 0.17
CA ARG A 37 33.06 -6.20 1.11
C ARG A 37 32.22 -6.48 2.35
N LYS A 38 31.84 -7.75 2.54
CA LYS A 38 31.50 -8.32 3.84
C LYS A 38 32.76 -8.28 4.69
N PHE A 39 32.75 -7.55 5.80
CA PHE A 39 33.79 -7.65 6.83
C PHE A 39 33.21 -8.42 8.01
N VAL A 40 33.57 -9.70 8.07
CA VAL A 40 33.52 -10.50 9.30
C VAL A 40 34.85 -10.26 10.00
N THR A 41 34.83 -9.48 11.07
CA THR A 41 35.99 -9.37 11.96
C THR A 41 35.99 -10.57 12.92
N PHE A 42 36.87 -11.52 12.62
CA PHE A 42 37.36 -12.51 13.57
C PHE A 42 38.28 -11.83 14.58
N THR A 43 37.95 -11.90 15.87
CA THR A 43 38.92 -11.74 16.95
C THR A 43 39.04 -13.05 17.70
N THR A 44 40.20 -13.67 17.55
CA THR A 44 40.62 -14.90 18.22
C THR A 44 41.26 -14.58 19.58
N THR A 45 40.74 -15.16 20.65
CA THR A 45 41.55 -15.73 21.75
C THR A 45 40.73 -16.79 22.49
N SER A 46 41.20 -18.03 22.40
CA SER A 46 40.78 -19.22 23.16
C SER A 46 41.05 -19.02 24.67
N ILE A 47 40.42 -19.70 25.64
CA ILE A 47 40.63 -21.11 26.03
C ILE A 47 39.66 -21.45 27.21
N LEU A 48 39.14 -22.69 27.24
CA LEU A 48 38.54 -23.49 28.36
C LEU A 48 37.05 -23.33 28.75
N SER A 49 36.17 -24.16 28.17
CA SER A 49 35.57 -25.34 28.86
C SER A 49 34.54 -26.06 27.95
N PRO A 50 34.53 -27.41 27.90
CA PRO A 50 33.61 -28.17 27.06
C PRO A 50 32.34 -28.51 27.85
N LEU A 51 31.26 -27.79 27.57
CA LEU A 51 29.91 -28.26 27.85
C LEU A 51 29.24 -28.49 26.49
N LEU A 52 29.36 -29.74 26.04
CA LEU A 52 28.57 -30.31 24.94
C LEU A 52 27.10 -30.32 25.36
N LEU A 53 26.43 -29.19 25.17
CA LEU A 53 24.99 -29.17 25.01
C LEU A 53 24.71 -29.64 23.58
N PRO A 54 23.83 -30.62 23.37
CA PRO A 54 23.34 -30.91 22.02
C PRO A 54 22.59 -29.65 21.55
N LEU A 55 23.23 -28.89 20.66
CA LEU A 55 22.53 -28.00 19.76
C LEU A 55 21.65 -28.89 18.91
N SER A 56 20.44 -29.17 19.40
CA SER A 56 19.37 -29.61 18.53
C SER A 56 19.17 -28.47 17.55
N ASP A 57 19.63 -28.66 16.32
CA ASP A 57 19.24 -27.90 15.13
C ASP A 57 17.72 -28.04 14.97
N GLN A 58 16.97 -27.37 15.84
CA GLN A 58 15.58 -27.04 15.64
C GLN A 58 15.57 -25.73 14.86
N ASN A 59 16.14 -25.76 13.66
CA ASN A 59 15.60 -24.98 12.56
C ASN A 59 14.24 -25.60 12.20
N ALA A 60 13.29 -25.51 13.13
CA ALA A 60 11.90 -25.54 12.76
C ALA A 60 11.70 -24.24 11.98
N CYS A 61 11.90 -24.30 10.65
CA CYS A 61 11.24 -23.36 9.76
C CYS A 61 9.79 -23.40 10.19
N ALA A 62 9.34 -22.35 10.88
CA ALA A 62 7.92 -22.13 11.09
C ALA A 62 7.33 -22.19 9.68
N ALA A 63 6.58 -23.26 9.39
CA ALA A 63 5.87 -23.36 8.14
C ALA A 63 4.87 -22.20 8.17
N GLU A 64 5.15 -21.16 7.42
CA GLU A 64 4.24 -20.04 7.21
C GLU A 64 2.93 -20.65 6.68
N GLU A 65 1.88 -20.52 7.49
CA GLU A 65 0.57 -21.04 7.16
C GLU A 65 -0.13 -20.02 6.26
N TYR A 66 0.07 -20.17 4.96
CA TYR A 66 -0.63 -19.37 3.96
C TYR A 66 -2.10 -19.81 3.89
N TYR A 67 -3.00 -18.84 3.98
CA TYR A 67 -4.43 -19.07 3.78
C TYR A 67 -4.79 -18.77 2.33
N SER A 68 -5.42 -19.74 1.68
CA SER A 68 -5.65 -19.77 0.24
C SER A 68 -7.12 -20.02 -0.07
N MET A 69 -7.67 -19.32 -1.07
CA MET A 69 -9.08 -19.41 -1.44
C MET A 69 -9.26 -20.12 -2.78
N SER A 70 -10.10 -21.16 -2.80
CA SER A 70 -10.25 -22.01 -4.00
C SER A 70 -11.11 -21.39 -5.09
N THR A 71 -12.03 -20.48 -4.74
CA THR A 71 -12.95 -19.86 -5.71
C THR A 71 -13.07 -18.35 -5.54
N ILE A 72 -13.37 -17.64 -6.63
CA ILE A 72 -13.56 -16.17 -6.59
C ILE A 72 -14.73 -15.75 -5.71
N LYS A 73 -15.75 -16.59 -5.57
CA LYS A 73 -16.86 -16.34 -4.64
C LYS A 73 -16.39 -16.36 -3.18
N GLU A 74 -15.56 -17.33 -2.80
CA GLU A 74 -14.96 -17.39 -1.45
C GLU A 74 -14.06 -16.18 -1.21
N THR A 75 -13.24 -15.81 -2.20
CA THR A 75 -12.40 -14.61 -2.18
C THR A 75 -13.22 -13.33 -1.97
N ALA A 76 -14.32 -13.14 -2.69
CA ALA A 76 -15.19 -11.98 -2.54
C ALA A 76 -15.87 -11.93 -1.16
N GLN A 77 -16.30 -13.08 -0.63
CA GLN A 77 -16.85 -13.19 0.73
C GLN A 77 -15.80 -12.87 1.79
N TYR A 78 -14.56 -13.31 1.58
CA TYR A 78 -13.44 -13.00 2.46
C TYR A 78 -13.14 -11.50 2.46
N ILE A 79 -13.08 -10.88 1.27
CA ILE A 79 -12.92 -9.43 1.11
C ILE A 79 -14.00 -8.68 1.91
N GLN A 80 -15.27 -9.04 1.70
CA GLN A 80 -16.39 -8.39 2.39
C GLN A 80 -16.28 -8.47 3.92
N LYS A 81 -15.73 -9.57 4.44
CA LYS A 81 -15.67 -9.86 5.87
C LYS A 81 -14.43 -9.28 6.57
N TYR A 82 -13.27 -9.29 5.92
CA TYR A 82 -11.98 -9.04 6.58
C TYR A 82 -11.20 -7.84 6.04
N THR A 83 -11.57 -7.31 4.86
CA THR A 83 -10.94 -6.10 4.33
C THR A 83 -11.42 -4.88 5.11
N ASN A 84 -10.54 -3.87 5.22
CA ASN A 84 -10.94 -2.57 5.75
C ASN A 84 -12.22 -2.04 5.05
N GLU A 85 -13.26 -1.74 5.82
CA GLU A 85 -14.56 -1.34 5.28
C GLU A 85 -14.48 -0.06 4.44
N ASN A 86 -13.65 0.90 4.85
CA ASN A 86 -13.54 2.19 4.16
C ASN A 86 -12.75 2.05 2.84
N PHE A 87 -11.76 1.16 2.79
CA PHE A 87 -11.14 0.76 1.54
C PHE A 87 -12.14 0.07 0.60
N LEU A 88 -12.90 -0.93 1.08
CA LEU A 88 -13.90 -1.60 0.27
C LEU A 88 -14.96 -0.62 -0.26
N ARG A 89 -15.44 0.30 0.59
CA ARG A 89 -16.34 1.38 0.17
C ARG A 89 -15.70 2.26 -0.91
N SER A 90 -14.44 2.67 -0.71
CA SER A 90 -13.72 3.50 -1.68
C SER A 90 -13.56 2.81 -3.04
N VAL A 91 -13.29 1.50 -3.05
CA VAL A 91 -13.27 0.69 -4.27
C VAL A 91 -14.63 0.72 -4.96
N MET A 92 -15.72 0.49 -4.23
CA MET A 92 -17.07 0.51 -4.80
C MET A 92 -17.46 1.88 -5.35
N GLU A 93 -17.12 2.96 -4.63
CA GLU A 93 -17.36 4.33 -5.10
C GLU A 93 -16.52 4.67 -6.32
N SER A 94 -15.31 4.14 -6.44
CA SER A 94 -14.40 4.34 -7.57
C SER A 94 -14.75 3.51 -8.82
N ASP A 95 -16.00 3.08 -8.97
CA ASP A 95 -16.48 2.20 -10.06
C ASP A 95 -15.79 0.82 -10.09
N CYS A 96 -15.39 0.33 -8.92
CA CYS A 96 -14.60 -0.88 -8.71
C CYS A 96 -13.19 -0.82 -9.32
N ASN A 97 -12.52 0.34 -9.22
CA ASN A 97 -11.09 0.42 -9.49
C ASN A 97 -10.31 -0.16 -8.30
N PHE A 98 -9.44 -1.12 -8.60
CA PHE A 98 -8.64 -1.81 -7.58
C PHE A 98 -7.28 -1.13 -7.40
N LEU A 99 -6.67 -1.38 -6.25
CA LEU A 99 -5.27 -1.11 -6.03
C LEU A 99 -4.47 -2.37 -6.37
N TYR A 100 -3.39 -2.23 -7.12
CA TYR A 100 -2.58 -3.34 -7.61
C TYR A 100 -1.16 -3.31 -7.06
N ARG A 101 -0.54 -4.47 -6.90
CA ARG A 101 0.89 -4.62 -6.58
C ARG A 101 1.49 -5.72 -7.44
N GLY A 102 2.77 -5.62 -7.76
CA GLY A 102 3.53 -6.73 -8.34
C GLY A 102 3.98 -7.67 -7.24
N LEU A 103 3.59 -8.94 -7.30
CA LEU A 103 4.05 -9.94 -6.34
C LEU A 103 5.49 -10.37 -6.61
N SER A 104 6.21 -10.61 -5.52
CA SER A 104 7.52 -11.25 -5.56
C SER A 104 7.43 -12.63 -6.24
N PRO A 105 8.53 -13.12 -6.86
CA PRO A 105 8.53 -14.43 -7.51
C PRO A 105 8.13 -15.58 -6.58
N ASP A 106 8.42 -15.49 -5.29
CA ASP A 106 8.12 -16.54 -4.32
C ASP A 106 6.65 -16.54 -3.91
N ALA A 107 6.06 -15.38 -3.62
CA ALA A 107 4.62 -15.25 -3.40
C ALA A 107 3.82 -15.68 -4.65
N ASN A 108 4.32 -15.33 -5.84
CA ASN A 108 3.70 -15.76 -7.10
C ASN A 108 3.74 -17.28 -7.31
N LYS A 109 4.82 -17.97 -6.89
CA LYS A 109 4.87 -19.44 -6.97
C LYS A 109 3.79 -20.08 -6.11
N GLN A 110 3.57 -19.57 -4.90
CA GLN A 110 2.52 -20.10 -4.00
C GLN A 110 1.14 -19.95 -4.64
N LEU A 111 0.84 -18.76 -5.18
CA LEU A 111 -0.42 -18.49 -5.86
C LEU A 111 -0.68 -19.44 -7.04
N VAL A 112 0.37 -19.78 -7.81
CA VAL A 112 0.29 -20.71 -8.96
C VAL A 112 0.18 -22.17 -8.52
N ILE A 113 0.97 -22.61 -7.53
CA ILE A 113 0.99 -24.02 -7.07
C ILE A 113 -0.38 -24.45 -6.56
N GLU A 114 -1.07 -23.55 -5.88
CA GLU A 114 -2.36 -23.84 -5.24
C GLU A 114 -3.55 -23.68 -6.19
N ASN A 115 -3.32 -23.21 -7.43
CA ASN A 115 -4.37 -22.76 -8.34
C ASN A 115 -5.39 -21.86 -7.63
N SER A 116 -4.88 -21.00 -6.76
CA SER A 116 -5.69 -20.23 -5.85
C SER A 116 -6.25 -19.00 -6.51
N SER A 117 -7.47 -18.67 -6.14
CA SER A 117 -8.15 -17.45 -6.53
C SER A 117 -7.76 -16.25 -5.66
N GLY A 118 -7.08 -16.49 -4.54
CA GLY A 118 -6.57 -15.44 -3.65
C GLY A 118 -5.61 -15.99 -2.58
N LEU A 119 -4.59 -15.21 -2.24
CA LEU A 119 -3.55 -15.56 -1.27
C LEU A 119 -3.42 -14.48 -0.21
N VAL A 120 -3.50 -14.86 1.07
CA VAL A 120 -3.23 -13.93 2.18
C VAL A 120 -1.72 -13.84 2.40
N ILE A 121 -1.19 -12.61 2.41
CA ILE A 121 0.23 -12.31 2.61
C ILE A 121 0.37 -11.42 3.85
N THR A 122 1.12 -11.90 4.85
CA THR A 122 1.24 -11.22 6.17
C THR A 122 2.64 -10.73 6.50
N ASP A 123 3.63 -11.19 5.75
CA ASP A 123 5.05 -11.14 6.07
C ASP A 123 5.91 -10.61 4.91
N GLU A 124 5.27 -10.03 3.90
CA GLU A 124 5.96 -9.29 2.85
C GLU A 124 6.79 -8.16 3.50
N PRO A 125 8.11 -8.08 3.21
CA PRO A 125 8.95 -7.04 3.78
C PRO A 125 8.61 -5.66 3.20
N PHE A 126 8.77 -4.62 4.01
CA PHE A 126 8.71 -3.24 3.55
C PHE A 126 10.02 -2.88 2.87
N ASP A 127 9.97 -2.60 1.57
CA ASP A 127 11.15 -2.51 0.71
C ASP A 127 11.39 -1.09 0.16
N LEU A 128 10.52 -0.11 0.44
CA LEU A 128 10.59 1.23 -0.16
C LEU A 128 11.87 2.02 0.15
N LEU A 129 12.60 1.65 1.20
CA LEU A 129 13.89 2.25 1.54
C LEU A 129 15.09 1.57 0.87
N ASP A 130 14.86 0.43 0.22
CA ASP A 130 15.90 -0.36 -0.42
C ASP A 130 16.21 0.16 -1.82
N VAL A 131 17.50 0.17 -2.15
CA VAL A 131 17.98 0.61 -3.47
C VAL A 131 17.46 -0.29 -4.59
N GLU A 132 17.18 -1.55 -4.28
CA GLU A 132 16.78 -2.57 -5.25
C GLU A 132 15.33 -2.40 -5.71
N THR A 133 14.41 -1.91 -4.86
CA THR A 133 12.97 -1.77 -5.17
C THR A 133 12.70 -0.89 -6.40
N TYR A 134 13.42 0.22 -6.54
CA TYR A 134 13.35 1.08 -7.74
C TYR A 134 14.64 1.04 -8.58
N GLY A 135 15.59 0.16 -8.24
CA GLY A 135 16.90 0.07 -8.90
C GLY A 135 17.70 1.38 -8.90
N SER A 136 17.51 2.26 -7.91
CA SER A 136 18.06 3.62 -7.92
C SER A 136 18.39 4.15 -6.52
N ASN A 137 19.65 4.53 -6.29
CA ASN A 137 20.07 5.22 -5.05
C ASN A 137 19.34 6.54 -4.83
N ALA A 138 18.98 7.24 -5.93
CA ALA A 138 18.24 8.48 -5.85
C ALA A 138 16.80 8.24 -5.36
N ALA A 139 16.18 7.12 -5.76
CA ALA A 139 14.87 6.71 -5.25
C ALA A 139 14.95 6.39 -3.76
N ALA A 140 15.90 5.58 -3.32
CA ALA A 140 16.09 5.25 -1.90
C ALA A 140 16.34 6.53 -1.06
N THR A 141 17.15 7.47 -1.56
CA THR A 141 17.39 8.76 -0.89
C THR A 141 16.12 9.61 -0.81
N TYR A 142 15.31 9.59 -1.86
CA TYR A 142 14.00 10.25 -1.87
C TYR A 142 13.07 9.65 -0.81
N PHE A 143 12.91 8.32 -0.76
CA PHE A 143 12.07 7.66 0.23
C PHE A 143 12.60 7.82 1.66
N GLN A 144 13.92 7.86 1.89
CA GLN A 144 14.50 8.21 3.19
C GLN A 144 14.16 9.65 3.60
N SER A 145 14.18 10.58 2.65
CA SER A 145 13.78 11.97 2.90
C SER A 145 12.29 12.08 3.21
N LEU A 146 11.46 11.28 2.53
CA LEU A 146 10.02 11.17 2.78
C LEU A 146 9.75 10.56 4.16
N GLU A 147 10.47 9.49 4.54
CA GLU A 147 10.42 8.87 5.86
C GLU A 147 10.66 9.89 6.99
N VAL A 148 11.74 10.68 6.89
CA VAL A 148 12.06 11.72 7.87
C VAL A 148 10.93 12.74 7.97
N GLN A 149 10.38 13.17 6.83
CA GLN A 149 9.28 14.14 6.80
C GLN A 149 7.99 13.58 7.41
N MET A 150 7.58 12.38 7.02
CA MET A 150 6.36 11.75 7.53
C MET A 150 6.48 11.49 9.04
N ASN A 151 7.65 11.03 9.50
CA ASN A 151 7.92 10.86 10.91
C ASN A 151 7.92 12.18 11.69
N ALA A 152 8.50 13.25 11.15
CA ALA A 152 8.47 14.59 11.77
C ALA A 152 7.04 15.14 11.90
N ASN A 153 6.16 14.81 10.96
CA ASN A 153 4.73 15.14 11.00
C ASN A 153 3.90 14.15 11.81
N ARG A 154 4.53 13.17 12.48
CA ARG A 154 3.87 12.14 13.31
C ARG A 154 2.85 11.30 12.53
N LEU A 155 3.11 11.10 11.24
CA LEU A 155 2.30 10.20 10.43
C LEU A 155 2.65 8.76 10.79
N SER A 156 1.63 7.93 11.00
CA SER A 156 1.78 6.52 11.35
C SER A 156 2.09 5.63 10.15
N ILE A 157 1.76 6.07 8.93
CA ILE A 157 2.21 5.49 7.67
C ILE A 157 3.49 6.20 7.22
N ARG A 158 4.47 5.43 6.77
CA ARG A 158 5.76 5.91 6.27
C ARG A 158 6.46 4.83 5.43
N PRO A 159 7.42 5.17 4.55
CA PRO A 159 8.10 4.19 3.71
C PRO A 159 8.64 2.95 4.44
N SER A 160 9.14 3.09 5.67
CA SER A 160 9.66 1.94 6.44
C SER A 160 8.62 0.94 6.96
N ASN A 161 7.33 1.25 6.87
CA ASN A 161 6.24 0.40 7.39
C ASN A 161 5.06 0.28 6.44
N SER A 162 5.29 0.48 5.15
CA SER A 162 4.25 0.45 4.14
C SER A 162 4.74 -0.17 2.84
N HIS A 163 3.78 -0.58 2.04
CA HIS A 163 3.98 -1.09 0.70
C HIS A 163 3.52 -0.04 -0.31
N MET A 164 3.98 -0.18 -1.55
CA MET A 164 3.47 0.58 -2.68
C MET A 164 2.52 -0.27 -3.51
N GLY A 165 1.39 0.34 -3.90
CA GLY A 165 0.51 -0.15 -4.94
C GLY A 165 0.32 0.90 -6.04
N SER A 166 -0.22 0.46 -7.17
CA SER A 166 -0.59 1.30 -8.32
C SER A 166 -2.05 1.10 -8.67
N THR A 167 -2.74 2.14 -9.13
CA THR A 167 -4.10 2.03 -9.68
C THR A 167 -4.13 1.40 -11.08
N CYS A 168 -2.97 1.14 -11.68
CA CYS A 168 -2.84 0.51 -12.99
C CYS A 168 -2.16 -0.86 -12.87
N PRO A 169 -2.80 -1.96 -13.32
CA PRO A 169 -2.21 -3.30 -13.26
C PRO A 169 -0.95 -3.41 -14.13
N LEU A 170 -0.85 -2.66 -15.23
CA LEU A 170 0.34 -2.66 -16.10
C LEU A 170 1.56 -2.02 -15.43
N GLU A 171 1.34 -1.00 -14.59
CA GLU A 171 2.41 -0.38 -13.81
C GLU A 171 2.84 -1.29 -12.66
N ALA A 172 1.88 -1.89 -11.96
CA ALA A 172 2.16 -2.90 -10.94
C ALA A 172 2.96 -4.10 -11.50
N ALA A 173 2.69 -4.48 -12.76
CA ALA A 173 3.39 -5.56 -13.44
C ALA A 173 4.90 -5.31 -13.63
N LYS A 174 5.37 -4.07 -13.48
CA LYS A 174 6.80 -3.74 -13.54
C LYS A 174 7.56 -4.25 -12.32
N TRP A 175 6.88 -4.48 -11.20
CA TRP A 175 7.46 -5.00 -9.97
C TRP A 175 7.31 -6.52 -9.81
N GLY A 176 6.45 -7.17 -10.60
CA GLY A 176 6.18 -8.60 -10.49
C GLY A 176 4.88 -9.01 -11.17
N THR A 177 4.30 -10.15 -10.80
CA THR A 177 2.96 -10.53 -11.30
C THR A 177 1.93 -9.58 -10.71
N ALA A 178 1.19 -8.86 -11.55
CA ALA A 178 0.17 -7.93 -11.09
C ALA A 178 -1.01 -8.67 -10.42
N VAL A 179 -1.31 -8.26 -9.19
CA VAL A 179 -2.46 -8.72 -8.41
C VAL A 179 -3.19 -7.52 -7.86
N SER A 180 -4.52 -7.59 -7.72
CA SER A 180 -5.25 -6.64 -6.89
C SER A 180 -4.99 -6.98 -5.41
N ILE A 181 -4.84 -5.95 -4.59
CA ILE A 181 -4.53 -6.09 -3.17
C ILE A 181 -5.65 -5.53 -2.30
N TRP A 182 -5.91 -6.23 -1.21
CA TRP A 182 -7.00 -5.94 -0.29
C TRP A 182 -6.45 -5.90 1.13
N PRO A 183 -6.11 -4.71 1.65
CA PRO A 183 -5.59 -4.53 3.01
C PRO A 183 -6.55 -5.10 4.07
N LEU A 184 -6.04 -5.99 4.91
CA LEU A 184 -6.85 -6.71 5.90
C LEU A 184 -6.87 -5.97 7.25
N GLY A 185 -8.02 -6.01 7.92
CA GLY A 185 -8.23 -5.44 9.25
C GLY A 185 -9.10 -4.19 9.28
N GLU A 186 -9.85 -4.04 10.38
CA GLU A 186 -10.67 -2.85 10.65
C GLU A 186 -9.82 -1.63 11.05
N HIS A 187 -8.67 -1.89 11.70
CA HIS A 187 -7.73 -0.90 12.20
C HIS A 187 -6.33 -1.16 11.66
N GLY A 188 -5.43 -0.18 11.77
CA GLY A 188 -4.05 -0.32 11.31
C GLY A 188 -3.90 -0.33 9.79
N VAL A 189 -4.95 0.03 9.06
CA VAL A 189 -4.94 0.22 7.61
C VAL A 189 -4.92 1.70 7.30
N GLN A 190 -3.93 2.14 6.52
CA GLN A 190 -3.73 3.54 6.17
C GLN A 190 -3.25 3.67 4.74
N PHE A 191 -3.58 4.80 4.11
CA PHE A 191 -3.21 5.10 2.73
C PHE A 191 -2.58 6.50 2.64
N ALA A 192 -1.63 6.63 1.72
CA ALA A 192 -1.00 7.88 1.38
C ALA A 192 -0.73 7.95 -0.12
N TRP A 193 -0.97 9.10 -0.73
CA TRP A 193 -0.70 9.33 -2.15
C TRP A 193 -0.30 10.78 -2.36
N MET A 194 0.21 11.08 -3.55
CA MET A 194 0.63 12.44 -3.89
C MET A 194 -0.61 13.32 -4.12
N ASP A 195 -0.64 14.52 -3.54
CA ASP A 195 -1.75 15.46 -3.75
C ASP A 195 -1.78 15.90 -5.22
N GLY A 196 -2.89 15.65 -5.89
CA GLY A 196 -3.02 15.76 -7.35
C GLY A 196 -2.57 14.53 -8.15
N GLY A 197 -2.11 13.48 -7.47
CA GLY A 197 -1.87 12.16 -8.04
C GLY A 197 -0.48 11.89 -8.63
N GLY A 198 -0.40 10.79 -9.38
CA GLY A 198 0.79 10.32 -10.06
C GLY A 198 1.69 9.42 -9.21
N LEU A 199 2.95 9.29 -9.63
CA LEU A 199 3.94 8.40 -9.02
C LEU A 199 4.65 9.09 -7.84
N PHE A 200 5.03 8.38 -6.78
CA PHE A 200 6.01 8.87 -5.80
C PHE A 200 7.40 9.00 -6.46
N TRP A 201 7.79 8.04 -7.29
CA TRP A 201 9.07 8.05 -8.02
C TRP A 201 8.92 7.53 -9.46
N PRO A 202 9.61 8.13 -10.46
CA PRO A 202 10.49 9.28 -10.39
C PRO A 202 9.74 10.58 -10.12
N VAL A 203 10.38 11.51 -9.40
CA VAL A 203 9.83 12.85 -9.19
C VAL A 203 9.93 13.64 -10.50
N PRO A 204 8.80 14.14 -11.07
CA PRO A 204 8.86 14.95 -12.28
C PRO A 204 9.67 16.22 -12.04
N ALA A 205 10.56 16.57 -12.97
CA ALA A 205 11.45 17.75 -12.84
C ALA A 205 10.70 19.08 -12.66
N SER A 206 9.42 19.13 -13.06
CA SER A 206 8.54 20.30 -12.91
C SER A 206 7.98 20.48 -11.50
N SER A 207 8.12 19.50 -10.60
CA SER A 207 7.47 19.49 -9.29
C SER A 207 8.36 20.14 -8.22
N LYS A 208 8.13 21.43 -7.93
CA LYS A 208 8.86 22.18 -6.88
C LYS A 208 8.45 21.81 -5.45
N SER A 209 7.27 21.24 -5.29
CA SER A 209 6.72 20.78 -4.02
C SER A 209 5.59 19.82 -4.34
N ARG A 210 5.50 18.71 -3.61
CA ARG A 210 4.38 17.80 -3.71
C ARG A 210 3.91 17.50 -2.29
N ALA A 211 2.65 17.81 -2.01
CA ALA A 211 2.03 17.43 -0.76
C ALA A 211 1.67 15.94 -0.81
N VAL A 212 1.60 15.30 0.34
CA VAL A 212 1.08 13.94 0.50
C VAL A 212 -0.32 14.06 1.07
N ALA A 213 -1.30 13.55 0.34
CA ALA A 213 -2.63 13.32 0.86
C ALA A 213 -2.62 12.01 1.66
N LEU A 214 -3.43 11.97 2.72
CA LEU A 214 -3.54 10.84 3.63
C LEU A 214 -4.99 10.42 3.71
N SER A 215 -5.20 9.14 3.97
CA SER A 215 -6.44 8.62 4.50
C SER A 215 -6.08 7.63 5.59
N ASP A 216 -6.57 7.89 6.80
CA ASP A 216 -6.47 6.97 7.94
C ASP A 216 -7.61 5.94 7.94
N GLY A 217 -8.42 5.91 6.88
CA GLY A 217 -9.61 5.09 6.80
C GLY A 217 -10.67 5.52 7.82
N THR A 218 -10.79 6.82 8.16
CA THR A 218 -11.95 7.35 8.89
C THR A 218 -12.94 8.02 7.94
N GLN A 219 -14.25 7.93 8.27
CA GLN A 219 -15.36 8.31 7.39
C GLN A 219 -15.30 9.73 6.80
N ASN A 220 -14.57 10.65 7.43
CA ASN A 220 -14.49 12.04 6.98
C ASN A 220 -13.50 12.25 5.81
N ASP A 221 -12.61 11.28 5.52
CA ASP A 221 -11.61 11.37 4.45
C ASP A 221 -11.85 10.37 3.29
N ASP A 222 -12.88 9.53 3.39
CA ASP A 222 -13.18 8.44 2.45
C ASP A 222 -13.34 8.91 1.00
N ARG A 223 -13.89 10.12 0.78
CA ARG A 223 -14.09 10.67 -0.58
C ARG A 223 -12.79 10.83 -1.35
N ARG A 224 -11.66 11.01 -0.66
CA ARG A 224 -10.39 11.28 -1.34
C ARG A 224 -9.70 10.00 -1.81
N LEU A 225 -9.93 8.87 -1.15
CA LEU A 225 -9.34 7.59 -1.56
C LEU A 225 -10.05 7.04 -2.80
N SER A 226 -11.38 7.14 -2.89
CA SER A 226 -12.09 6.73 -4.11
C SER A 226 -11.72 7.60 -5.32
N GLU A 227 -11.43 8.90 -5.11
CA GLU A 227 -10.82 9.76 -6.14
C GLU A 227 -9.43 9.29 -6.54
N ALA A 228 -8.57 8.95 -5.57
CA ALA A 228 -7.22 8.45 -5.83
C ALA A 228 -7.25 7.14 -6.62
N LEU A 229 -8.16 6.21 -6.30
CA LEU A 229 -8.34 4.94 -7.01
C LEU A 229 -8.79 5.12 -8.46
N ARG A 230 -9.45 6.23 -8.82
CA ARG A 230 -9.77 6.58 -10.22
C ARG A 230 -8.60 7.16 -10.99
N GLY A 231 -7.49 7.45 -10.33
CA GLY A 231 -6.29 7.97 -10.96
C GLY A 231 -5.72 7.02 -12.01
N ASP A 232 -5.22 7.57 -13.11
CA ASP A 232 -4.52 6.80 -14.13
C ASP A 232 -3.06 6.58 -13.70
N ALA A 233 -2.71 5.33 -13.36
CA ALA A 233 -1.36 4.95 -12.93
C ALA A 233 -0.85 5.74 -11.70
N TRP A 234 -1.71 6.01 -10.73
CA TRP A 234 -1.31 6.65 -9.48
C TRP A 234 -0.68 5.64 -8.55
N GLU A 235 0.39 6.05 -7.86
CA GLU A 235 0.97 5.26 -6.78
C GLU A 235 0.31 5.62 -5.46
N ILE A 236 -0.13 4.59 -4.75
CA ILE A 236 -0.76 4.69 -3.43
C ILE A 236 0.07 3.82 -2.48
N MET A 237 0.69 4.47 -1.51
CA MET A 237 1.37 3.82 -0.41
C MET A 237 0.32 3.37 0.61
N PHE A 238 0.41 2.13 1.06
CA PHE A 238 -0.54 1.58 2.02
C PHE A 238 0.17 0.81 3.14
N ARG A 239 -0.35 0.92 4.34
CA ARG A 239 0.04 0.13 5.50
C ARG A 239 -1.12 -0.78 5.87
N ALA A 240 -0.84 -2.03 6.20
CA ALA A 240 -1.84 -2.99 6.66
C ALA A 240 -1.22 -3.91 7.71
N ASP A 241 -1.54 -3.68 8.98
CA ASP A 241 -0.90 -4.39 10.11
C ASP A 241 -1.19 -5.90 10.12
N ASN A 242 -2.30 -6.33 9.50
CA ASN A 242 -2.69 -7.74 9.37
C ASN A 242 -2.39 -8.32 7.98
N GLY A 243 -1.51 -7.67 7.21
CA GLY A 243 -1.23 -8.06 5.84
C GLY A 243 -2.32 -7.68 4.84
N PHE A 244 -2.28 -8.30 3.67
CA PHE A 244 -3.23 -8.06 2.59
C PHE A 244 -3.57 -9.35 1.85
N LEU A 245 -4.78 -9.42 1.31
CA LEU A 245 -5.15 -10.47 0.36
C LEU A 245 -4.75 -10.03 -1.05
N ALA A 246 -4.01 -10.90 -1.74
CA ALA A 246 -3.63 -10.75 -3.15
C ALA A 246 -4.53 -11.59 -4.04
N VAL A 247 -5.12 -10.99 -5.07
CA VAL A 247 -5.98 -11.67 -6.06
C VAL A 247 -5.38 -11.48 -7.46
N PRO A 248 -5.12 -12.56 -8.23
CA PRO A 248 -4.64 -12.44 -9.60
C PRO A 248 -5.50 -11.51 -10.45
N ALA A 249 -4.87 -10.57 -11.17
CA ALA A 249 -5.60 -9.63 -12.02
C ALA A 249 -6.45 -10.31 -13.11
N ALA A 250 -6.15 -11.56 -13.45
CA ALA A 250 -6.95 -12.38 -14.37
C ALA A 250 -8.39 -12.61 -13.90
N PHE A 251 -8.68 -12.45 -12.60
CA PHE A 251 -10.00 -12.62 -12.03
C PHE A 251 -10.74 -11.30 -11.76
N ASP A 252 -10.19 -10.15 -12.17
CA ASP A 252 -10.73 -8.85 -11.82
C ASP A 252 -12.18 -8.66 -12.28
N ASP A 253 -12.52 -9.04 -13.52
CA ASP A 253 -13.87 -8.83 -14.06
C ASP A 253 -14.92 -9.63 -13.29
N GLU A 254 -14.62 -10.90 -12.99
CA GLU A 254 -15.48 -11.78 -12.21
C GLU A 254 -15.61 -11.27 -10.76
N LEU A 255 -14.49 -10.87 -10.14
CA LEU A 255 -14.49 -10.35 -8.78
C LEU A 255 -15.29 -9.05 -8.68
N LYS A 256 -15.15 -8.12 -9.64
CA LYS A 256 -15.92 -6.86 -9.69
C LYS A 256 -17.42 -7.13 -9.73
N GLU A 257 -17.84 -8.08 -10.56
CA GLU A 257 -19.26 -8.45 -10.67
C GLU A 257 -19.81 -8.99 -9.35
N ILE A 258 -19.11 -9.93 -8.70
CA ILE A 258 -19.54 -10.51 -7.43
C ILE A 258 -19.54 -9.46 -6.31
N LEU A 259 -18.51 -8.61 -6.23
CA LEU A 259 -18.46 -7.55 -5.21
C LEU A 259 -19.61 -6.55 -5.37
N ARG A 260 -19.99 -6.18 -6.61
CA ARG A 260 -21.17 -5.33 -6.87
C ARG A 260 -22.44 -5.96 -6.34
N GLN A 261 -22.67 -7.24 -6.63
CA GLN A 261 -23.84 -7.97 -6.13
C GLN A 261 -23.87 -8.00 -4.60
N LEU A 262 -22.76 -8.39 -3.96
CA LEU A 262 -22.65 -8.46 -2.50
C LEU A 262 -22.84 -7.10 -1.82
N TYR A 263 -22.35 -6.02 -2.44
CA TYR A 263 -22.50 -4.67 -1.91
C TYR A 263 -23.95 -4.18 -2.02
N ILE A 264 -24.61 -4.40 -3.16
CA ILE A 264 -26.03 -4.07 -3.34
C ILE A 264 -26.88 -4.79 -2.30
N GLU A 265 -26.66 -6.10 -2.10
CA GLU A 265 -27.38 -6.87 -1.09
C GLU A 265 -27.18 -6.32 0.32
N ARG A 266 -25.96 -5.88 0.67
CA ARG A 266 -25.66 -5.30 1.99
C ARG A 266 -26.41 -3.99 2.20
N VAL A 267 -26.44 -3.10 1.21
CA VAL A 267 -27.13 -1.80 1.30
C VAL A 267 -28.65 -1.98 1.45
N HIS A 268 -29.25 -2.96 0.76
CA HIS A 268 -30.70 -3.19 0.82
C HIS A 268 -31.16 -3.92 2.09
N ARG A 269 -30.25 -4.57 2.84
CA ARG A 269 -30.59 -5.29 4.08
C ARG A 269 -30.62 -4.41 5.32
N ILE A 270 -30.36 -3.10 5.22
CA ILE A 270 -30.48 -2.18 6.36
C ILE A 270 -31.99 -1.94 6.58
N PRO A 271 -32.60 -2.51 7.64
CA PRO A 271 -34.01 -2.28 7.91
C PRO A 271 -34.21 -0.78 8.19
N MET A 272 -35.20 -0.15 7.52
CA MET A 272 -35.62 1.21 7.87
C MET A 272 -36.29 1.14 9.26
N THR A 273 -35.50 1.38 10.31
CA THR A 273 -35.97 1.53 11.69
C THR A 273 -36.32 2.98 11.98
#